data_AF-A0A9D2BPN8-F1
#
_entry.id   AF-A0A9D2BPN8-F1
#
_cell.length_a   1.000
_cell.length_b   1.000
_cell.length_c   1.000
_cell.angle_alpha   90.00
_cell.angle_beta   90.00
_cell.angle_gamma   90.00
#
_symmetry.space_group_name_H-M   'P 1'
#
loop_
_entity.id
_entity.type
_entity.pdbx_description
1 polymer ?
#
loop_
_entity_poly.entity_id
_entity_poly.type
_entity_poly.pdbx_seq_one_letter_code
_entity_poly.pdbx_strand_id
1 'polypeptide(L)'
;MRTICIDIVGIIFRQRFWLVVCVWMVWFCPGAGAQEEQVDFIDNVRLLEIENRMLYFYDQLQEISSLIPEYAPEDLDKAEVRVSVVDAKWDVYYQSMRDAIANDDSLLQIVANYQVAKQSALDSIAYRKHFFEARASFDEAEAFLLAQDSVYARLYDTALGYSLVKSLGAELERVKGKEQLLAEEARGYYERAKGIAQEFDELSPRFSRMEEVYIGLRNTSENIQALEYKPWIQRVKDYLYSFAAVALILMFLNMLQAKWKAFKQARENARKLAQMMNRDENEYPTI
;
A
#
# COMPACT_ATOMS: atom_id res chain seq x y z
N MET A 1 -93.84 1.23 66.86
CA MET A 1 -93.86 0.65 65.50
C MET A 1 -93.82 1.79 64.47
N ARG A 2 -92.68 2.49 64.30
CA ARG A 2 -92.44 3.53 63.28
C ARG A 2 -90.96 3.97 63.29
N THR A 3 -90.04 3.08 62.89
CA THR A 3 -88.61 3.44 62.75
C THR A 3 -87.84 2.43 61.88
N ILE A 4 -88.37 2.07 60.71
CA ILE A 4 -87.62 1.21 59.75
C ILE A 4 -87.68 1.74 58.29
N CYS A 5 -88.52 2.71 57.95
CA CYS A 5 -88.69 3.12 56.55
C CYS A 5 -87.73 4.21 56.03
N ILE A 6 -86.78 4.73 56.82
CA ILE A 6 -85.92 5.86 56.39
C ILE A 6 -84.54 5.42 55.85
N ASP A 7 -84.05 4.23 56.23
CA ASP A 7 -82.67 3.83 55.90
C ASP A 7 -82.48 3.20 54.51
N ILE A 8 -83.54 2.75 53.84
CA ILE A 8 -83.43 2.10 52.52
C ILE A 8 -83.29 3.14 51.39
N VAL A 9 -83.89 4.32 51.54
CA VAL A 9 -83.87 5.37 50.50
C VAL A 9 -82.49 6.04 50.40
N GLY A 10 -81.78 6.20 51.52
CA GLY A 10 -80.42 6.78 51.54
C GLY A 10 -79.34 5.90 50.91
N ILE A 11 -79.47 4.58 51.02
CA ILE A 11 -78.51 3.62 50.47
C ILE A 11 -78.64 3.53 48.94
N ILE A 12 -79.86 3.52 48.41
CA ILE A 12 -80.13 3.46 46.96
C ILE A 12 -79.68 4.76 46.26
N PHE A 13 -79.85 5.92 46.92
CA PHE A 13 -79.41 7.21 46.37
C PHE A 13 -77.87 7.31 46.32
N ARG A 14 -77.17 6.80 47.35
CA ARG A 14 -75.71 6.79 47.42
C ARG A 14 -75.07 5.84 46.39
N GLN A 15 -75.72 4.70 46.10
CA GLN A 15 -75.27 3.75 45.08
C GLN A 15 -75.48 4.25 43.65
N ARG A 16 -76.61 4.93 43.38
CA ARG A 16 -76.88 5.56 42.07
C ARG A 16 -75.97 6.75 41.80
N PHE A 17 -75.62 7.54 42.81
CA PHE A 17 -74.70 8.66 42.66
C PHE A 17 -73.27 8.19 42.31
N TRP A 18 -72.78 7.12 42.96
CA TRP A 18 -71.47 6.54 42.63
C TRP A 18 -71.44 5.90 41.23
N LEU A 19 -72.51 5.23 40.80
CA LEU A 19 -72.59 4.68 39.44
C LEU A 19 -72.61 5.77 38.36
N VAL A 20 -73.29 6.89 38.59
CA VAL A 20 -73.30 8.02 37.63
C VAL A 20 -71.95 8.73 37.57
N VAL A 21 -71.25 8.88 38.71
CA VAL A 21 -69.89 9.46 38.75
C VAL A 21 -68.86 8.54 38.07
N CYS A 22 -68.95 7.23 38.25
CA CYS A 22 -68.07 6.28 37.56
C CYS A 22 -68.33 6.22 36.05
N VAL A 23 -69.60 6.29 35.60
CA VAL A 23 -69.93 6.31 34.15
C VAL A 23 -69.50 7.64 33.50
N TRP A 24 -69.55 8.76 34.23
CA TRP A 24 -69.01 10.04 33.75
C TRP A 24 -67.48 10.05 33.66
N MET A 25 -66.75 9.35 34.54
CA MET A 25 -65.30 9.22 34.43
C MET A 25 -64.86 8.35 33.24
N VAL A 26 -65.65 7.34 32.86
CA VAL A 26 -65.36 6.51 31.68
C VAL A 26 -65.68 7.24 30.36
N TRP A 27 -66.65 8.15 30.37
CA TRP A 27 -67.03 8.92 29.17
C TRP A 27 -66.18 10.19 28.93
N PHE A 28 -65.42 10.66 29.92
CA PHE A 28 -64.55 11.84 29.82
C PHE A 28 -63.04 11.55 29.71
N CYS A 29 -62.64 10.30 29.48
CA CYS A 29 -61.27 9.97 29.06
C CYS A 29 -61.21 9.57 27.56
N PRO A 30 -61.40 10.49 26.61
CA PRO A 30 -60.85 10.29 25.28
C PRO A 30 -59.35 10.64 25.37
N GLY A 31 -58.49 9.66 25.65
CA GLY A 31 -57.06 9.99 25.73
C GLY A 31 -56.05 8.88 25.97
N ALA A 32 -56.40 7.71 26.51
CA ALA A 32 -55.35 6.72 26.82
C ALA A 32 -54.66 6.16 25.56
N GLY A 33 -55.41 5.82 24.51
CA GLY A 33 -54.83 5.30 23.26
C GLY A 33 -54.18 6.35 22.35
N ALA A 34 -54.70 7.59 22.35
CA ALA A 34 -54.12 8.68 21.55
C ALA A 34 -52.82 9.24 22.16
N GLN A 35 -52.65 9.10 23.48
CA GLN A 35 -51.48 9.58 24.20
C GLN A 35 -50.31 8.58 24.12
N GLU A 36 -50.57 7.26 24.06
CA GLU A 36 -49.54 6.24 23.75
C GLU A 36 -49.03 6.37 22.30
N GLU A 37 -49.90 6.48 21.30
CA GLU A 37 -49.48 6.69 19.91
C GLU A 37 -48.71 8.00 19.69
N GLN A 38 -49.09 9.07 20.42
CA GLN A 38 -48.39 10.35 20.33
C GLN A 38 -47.02 10.33 21.03
N VAL A 39 -46.86 9.58 22.12
CA VAL A 39 -45.57 9.39 22.81
C VAL A 39 -44.64 8.53 21.96
N ASP A 40 -45.12 7.41 21.41
CA ASP A 40 -44.35 6.56 20.49
C ASP A 40 -43.92 7.33 19.24
N PHE A 41 -44.79 8.19 18.69
CA PHE A 41 -44.42 9.04 17.56
C PHE A 41 -43.33 10.06 17.91
N ILE A 42 -43.43 10.72 19.07
CA ILE A 42 -42.43 11.71 19.51
C ILE A 42 -41.08 11.03 19.77
N ASP A 43 -41.07 9.85 20.36
CA ASP A 43 -39.84 9.09 20.63
C ASP A 43 -39.20 8.58 19.33
N ASN A 44 -39.98 8.11 18.36
CA ASN A 44 -39.48 7.75 17.03
C ASN A 44 -38.86 8.93 16.27
N VAL A 45 -39.48 10.12 16.33
CA VAL A 45 -38.92 11.33 15.70
C VAL A 45 -37.59 11.74 16.34
N ARG A 46 -37.48 11.62 17.67
CA ARG A 46 -36.23 11.89 18.40
C ARG A 46 -35.13 10.88 18.08
N LEU A 47 -35.46 9.59 18.01
CA LEU A 47 -34.51 8.55 17.61
C LEU A 47 -33.97 8.81 16.20
N LEU A 48 -34.84 9.18 15.25
CA LEU A 48 -34.44 9.52 13.89
C LEU A 48 -33.54 10.77 13.84
N GLU A 49 -33.79 11.77 14.68
CA GLU A 49 -32.91 12.95 14.78
C GLU A 49 -31.51 12.56 15.30
N ILE A 50 -31.46 11.68 16.31
CA ILE A 50 -30.21 11.16 16.87
C ILE A 50 -29.44 10.37 15.81
N GLU A 51 -30.12 9.46 15.13
CA GLU A 51 -29.56 8.65 14.06
C GLU A 51 -28.95 9.53 12.95
N ASN A 52 -29.72 10.48 12.41
CA ASN A 52 -29.25 11.38 11.36
C ASN A 52 -28.03 12.19 11.80
N ARG A 53 -28.01 12.64 13.06
CA ARG A 53 -26.88 13.42 13.57
C ARG A 53 -25.63 12.56 13.75
N MET A 54 -25.79 11.31 14.17
CA MET A 54 -24.68 10.36 14.28
C MET A 54 -24.13 9.97 12.90
N LEU A 55 -25.01 9.70 11.94
CA LEU A 55 -24.64 9.44 10.54
C LEU A 55 -23.92 10.64 9.92
N TYR A 56 -24.34 11.86 10.22
CA TYR A 56 -23.63 13.06 9.77
C TYR A 56 -22.15 13.09 10.20
N PHE A 57 -21.84 12.75 11.46
CA PHE A 57 -20.45 12.68 11.92
C PHE A 57 -19.66 11.54 11.25
N TYR A 58 -20.31 10.41 11.04
CA TYR A 58 -19.73 9.29 10.31
C TYR A 58 -19.40 9.68 8.86
N ASP A 59 -20.31 10.37 8.16
CA ASP A 59 -20.12 10.83 6.79
C ASP A 59 -18.99 11.84 6.69
N GLN A 60 -18.84 12.73 7.68
CA GLN A 60 -17.70 13.66 7.74
C GLN A 60 -16.36 12.93 7.83
N LEU A 61 -16.27 11.83 8.59
CA LEU A 61 -15.05 11.01 8.64
C LEU A 61 -14.79 10.29 7.33
N GLN A 62 -15.83 9.77 6.67
CA GLN A 62 -15.70 9.13 5.36
C GLN A 62 -15.24 10.11 4.29
N GLU A 63 -15.78 11.33 4.28
CA GLU A 63 -15.35 12.40 3.38
C GLU A 63 -13.86 12.70 3.57
N ILE A 64 -13.42 12.93 4.83
CA ILE A 64 -12.00 13.14 5.12
C ILE A 64 -11.17 11.95 4.62
N SER A 65 -11.59 10.73 4.93
CA SER A 65 -10.88 9.50 4.58
C SER A 65 -10.69 9.34 3.07
N SER A 66 -11.75 9.58 2.29
CA SER A 66 -11.75 9.48 0.84
C SER A 66 -10.75 10.42 0.14
N LEU A 67 -10.42 11.55 0.78
CA LEU A 67 -9.52 12.56 0.22
C LEU A 67 -8.05 12.32 0.60
N ILE A 68 -7.76 11.49 1.61
CA ILE A 68 -6.40 11.20 2.10
C ILE A 68 -5.44 10.76 0.97
N PRO A 69 -5.82 9.89 0.03
CA PRO A 69 -4.89 9.44 -1.03
C PRO A 69 -4.34 10.59 -1.89
N GLU A 70 -5.12 11.66 -2.05
CA GLU A 70 -4.80 12.81 -2.90
C GLU A 70 -4.04 13.91 -2.15
N TYR A 71 -3.96 13.83 -0.81
CA TYR A 71 -3.33 14.87 -0.02
C TYR A 71 -1.81 14.93 -0.19
N ALA A 72 -1.31 16.17 -0.22
CA ALA A 72 0.09 16.49 -0.05
C ALA A 72 0.51 16.34 1.43
N PRO A 73 1.82 16.24 1.72
CA PRO A 73 2.32 16.06 3.09
C PRO A 73 1.76 17.09 4.09
N GLU A 74 1.70 18.37 3.69
CA GLU A 74 1.22 19.48 4.55
C GLU A 74 -0.28 19.39 4.87
N ASP A 75 -1.05 18.72 4.02
CA ASP A 75 -2.50 18.59 4.19
C ASP A 75 -2.89 17.41 5.06
N LEU A 76 -1.99 16.44 5.26
CA LEU A 76 -2.20 15.31 6.17
C LEU A 76 -2.29 15.74 7.64
N ASP A 77 -1.47 16.71 8.07
CA ASP A 77 -1.57 17.27 9.42
C ASP A 77 -2.90 18.01 9.63
N LYS A 78 -3.37 18.72 8.59
CA LYS A 78 -4.69 19.37 8.63
C LYS A 78 -5.81 18.32 8.68
N ALA A 79 -5.68 17.21 7.95
CA ALA A 79 -6.64 16.12 7.97
C ALA A 79 -6.73 15.47 9.35
N GLU A 80 -5.59 15.24 10.01
CA GLU A 80 -5.54 14.69 11.37
C GLU A 80 -6.27 15.61 12.36
N VAL A 81 -6.00 16.92 12.30
CA VAL A 81 -6.72 17.91 13.12
C VAL A 81 -8.21 17.90 12.83
N ARG A 82 -8.62 17.78 11.56
CA ARG A 82 -10.06 17.68 11.19
C ARG A 82 -10.70 16.44 11.80
N VAL A 83 -10.05 15.28 11.75
CA VAL A 83 -10.54 14.05 12.41
C VAL A 83 -10.72 14.28 13.90
N SER A 84 -9.72 14.86 14.58
CA SER A 84 -9.83 15.15 16.02
C SER A 84 -10.95 16.15 16.36
N VAL A 85 -11.21 17.13 15.50
CA VAL A 85 -12.31 18.10 15.70
C VAL A 85 -13.68 17.44 15.51
N VAL A 86 -13.83 16.57 14.52
CA VAL A 86 -15.06 15.77 14.33
C VAL A 86 -15.28 14.88 15.55
N ASP A 87 -14.22 14.24 16.03
CA ASP A 87 -14.24 13.35 17.18
C ASP A 87 -14.60 14.04 18.49
N ALA A 88 -14.04 15.21 18.76
CA ALA A 88 -14.42 16.00 19.92
C ALA A 88 -15.90 16.40 19.90
N LYS A 89 -16.46 16.71 18.72
CA LYS A 89 -17.89 17.03 18.57
C LYS A 89 -18.76 15.80 18.74
N TRP A 90 -18.33 14.67 18.18
CA TRP A 90 -18.97 13.36 18.37
C TRP A 90 -19.05 13.00 19.84
N ASP A 91 -17.94 13.09 20.58
CA ASP A 91 -17.87 12.70 22.00
C ASP A 91 -18.84 13.52 22.85
N VAL A 92 -18.88 14.83 22.66
CA VAL A 92 -19.84 15.71 23.36
C VAL A 92 -21.28 15.31 23.05
N TYR A 93 -21.58 15.04 21.77
CA TYR A 93 -22.92 14.64 21.34
C TYR A 93 -23.31 13.27 21.91
N TYR A 94 -22.44 12.26 21.78
CA TYR A 94 -22.61 10.92 22.30
C TYR A 94 -22.88 10.92 23.81
N GLN A 95 -22.10 11.69 24.59
CA GLN A 95 -22.32 11.80 26.03
C GLN A 95 -23.68 12.42 26.38
N SER A 96 -24.15 13.40 25.59
CA SER A 96 -25.45 14.03 25.80
C SER A 96 -26.64 13.12 25.48
N MET A 97 -26.46 12.14 24.58
CA MET A 97 -27.50 11.21 24.12
C MET A 97 -27.29 9.78 24.61
N ARG A 98 -26.39 9.58 25.58
CA ARG A 98 -25.92 8.26 26.01
C ARG A 98 -27.04 7.30 26.38
N ASP A 99 -28.05 7.79 27.10
CA ASP A 99 -29.16 6.94 27.56
C ASP A 99 -30.06 6.51 26.39
N ALA A 100 -30.31 7.38 25.41
CA ALA A 100 -31.07 7.02 24.22
C ALA A 100 -30.30 6.02 23.34
N ILE A 101 -29.01 6.26 23.15
CA ILE A 101 -28.13 5.39 22.35
C ILE A 101 -27.97 4.01 23.00
N ALA A 102 -27.80 3.94 24.32
CA ALA A 102 -27.59 2.67 25.03
C ALA A 102 -28.82 1.73 25.00
N ASN A 103 -30.00 2.28 24.72
CA ASN A 103 -31.25 1.53 24.68
C ASN A 103 -31.69 1.15 23.26
N ASP A 104 -30.93 1.53 22.23
CA ASP A 104 -31.25 1.27 20.82
C ASP A 104 -30.07 0.60 20.10
N ASP A 105 -30.28 -0.64 19.64
CA ASP A 105 -29.25 -1.44 18.96
C ASP A 105 -28.77 -0.82 17.64
N SER A 106 -29.64 -0.10 16.93
CA SER A 106 -29.29 0.54 15.66
C SER A 106 -28.35 1.72 15.87
N LEU A 107 -28.59 2.52 16.91
CA LEU A 107 -27.70 3.61 17.31
C LEU A 107 -26.35 3.07 17.81
N LEU A 108 -26.34 1.97 18.58
CA LEU A 108 -25.10 1.30 19.00
C LEU A 108 -24.28 0.81 17.80
N GLN A 109 -24.93 0.31 16.75
CA GLN A 109 -24.24 -0.08 15.53
C GLN A 109 -23.57 1.12 14.84
N ILE A 110 -24.21 2.30 14.83
CA ILE A 110 -23.60 3.52 14.28
C ILE A 110 -22.39 3.95 15.12
N VAL A 111 -22.44 3.83 16.45
CA VAL A 111 -21.26 4.07 17.31
C VAL A 111 -20.11 3.16 16.93
N ALA A 112 -20.37 1.86 16.76
CA ALA A 112 -19.33 0.90 16.36
C ALA A 112 -18.74 1.26 14.99
N ASN A 113 -19.59 1.55 14.00
CA ASN A 113 -19.16 1.94 12.65
C ASN A 113 -18.33 3.24 12.67
N TYR A 114 -18.73 4.22 13.50
CA TYR A 114 -17.99 5.47 13.69
C TYR A 114 -16.58 5.22 14.24
N GLN A 115 -16.44 4.37 15.26
CA GLN A 115 -15.11 4.06 15.83
C GLN A 115 -14.21 3.36 14.80
N VAL A 116 -14.76 2.44 14.00
CA VAL A 116 -14.02 1.79 12.91
C VAL A 116 -13.61 2.80 11.85
N ALA A 117 -14.51 3.68 11.42
CA ALA A 117 -14.23 4.71 10.42
C ALA A 117 -13.14 5.70 10.89
N LYS A 118 -13.22 6.12 12.16
CA LYS A 118 -12.20 6.98 12.78
C LYS A 118 -10.83 6.30 12.76
N GLN A 119 -10.73 5.06 13.21
CA GLN A 119 -9.46 4.35 13.24
C GLN A 119 -8.90 4.18 11.82
N SER A 120 -9.77 3.79 10.87
CA SER A 120 -9.38 3.65 9.46
C SER A 120 -8.87 4.96 8.85
N ALA A 121 -9.48 6.11 9.20
CA ALA A 121 -9.02 7.41 8.74
C ALA A 121 -7.64 7.76 9.34
N LEU A 122 -7.44 7.54 10.64
CA LEU A 122 -6.16 7.77 11.30
C LEU A 122 -5.05 6.86 10.75
N ASP A 123 -5.35 5.58 10.53
CA ASP A 123 -4.42 4.61 9.96
C ASP A 123 -4.04 4.99 8.53
N SER A 124 -5.01 5.47 7.73
CA SER A 124 -4.75 5.95 6.37
C SER A 124 -3.87 7.20 6.36
N ILE A 125 -4.08 8.14 7.29
CA ILE A 125 -3.20 9.32 7.47
C ILE A 125 -1.79 8.85 7.84
N ALA A 126 -1.67 7.97 8.83
CA ALA A 126 -0.37 7.48 9.30
C ALA A 126 0.39 6.72 8.20
N TYR A 127 -0.30 5.86 7.45
CA TYR A 127 0.26 5.16 6.30
C TYR A 127 0.76 6.15 5.24
N ARG A 128 -0.04 7.17 4.91
CA ARG A 128 0.35 8.16 3.89
C ARG A 128 1.51 9.04 4.35
N LYS A 129 1.58 9.41 5.64
CA LYS A 129 2.74 10.09 6.23
C LYS A 129 4.00 9.21 6.11
N HIS A 130 3.90 7.95 6.50
CA HIS A 130 5.01 7.01 6.40
C HIS A 130 5.51 6.85 4.96
N PHE A 131 4.59 6.77 3.99
CA PHE A 131 4.95 6.74 2.58
C PHE A 131 5.75 7.97 2.15
N PHE A 132 5.37 9.17 2.58
CA PHE A 132 6.12 10.38 2.23
C PHE A 132 7.52 10.44 2.86
N GLU A 133 7.66 10.00 4.11
CA GLU A 133 8.97 9.88 4.76
C GLU A 133 9.88 8.86 4.07
N ALA A 134 9.32 7.70 3.74
CA ALA A 134 10.01 6.65 3.00
C ALA A 134 10.42 7.15 1.60
N ARG A 135 9.52 7.86 0.91
CA ARG A 135 9.81 8.46 -0.41
C ARG A 135 10.93 9.49 -0.33
N ALA A 136 10.96 10.34 0.69
CA ALA A 136 12.05 11.30 0.87
C ALA A 136 13.40 10.58 1.06
N SER A 137 13.42 9.51 1.86
CA SER A 137 14.62 8.69 2.07
C SER A 137 15.05 7.94 0.80
N PHE A 138 14.09 7.52 -0.03
CA PHE A 138 14.33 6.92 -1.33
C PHE A 138 14.93 7.94 -2.31
N ASP A 139 14.37 9.15 -2.37
CA ASP A 139 14.86 10.23 -3.24
C ASP A 139 16.30 10.65 -2.86
N GLU A 140 16.63 10.67 -1.56
CA GLU A 140 18.01 10.88 -1.08
C GLU A 140 18.96 9.78 -1.56
N ALA A 141 18.55 8.51 -1.44
CA ALA A 141 19.34 7.37 -1.91
C ALA A 141 19.55 7.38 -3.43
N GLU A 142 18.52 7.73 -4.19
CA GLU A 142 18.59 7.88 -5.65
C GLU A 142 19.58 8.97 -6.04
N ALA A 143 19.45 10.16 -5.44
CA ALA A 143 20.35 11.28 -5.71
C ALA A 143 21.81 10.94 -5.37
N PHE A 144 22.04 10.27 -4.24
CA PHE A 144 23.36 9.83 -3.83
C PHE A 144 23.99 8.89 -4.86
N LEU A 145 23.29 7.81 -5.24
CA LEU A 145 23.81 6.81 -6.17
C LEU A 145 24.07 7.38 -7.57
N LEU A 146 23.17 8.22 -8.08
CA LEU A 146 23.33 8.87 -9.39
C LEU A 146 24.52 9.84 -9.41
N ALA A 147 24.84 10.47 -8.30
CA ALA A 147 25.99 11.38 -8.21
C ALA A 147 27.34 10.65 -8.21
N GLN A 148 27.38 9.36 -7.88
CA GLN A 148 28.62 8.61 -7.70
C GLN A 148 29.37 8.28 -9.00
N ASP A 149 28.71 8.32 -10.16
CA ASP A 149 29.31 7.90 -11.43
C ASP A 149 30.64 8.65 -11.73
N SER A 150 30.61 9.98 -11.59
CA SER A 150 31.80 10.81 -11.79
C SER A 150 32.88 10.61 -10.72
N VAL A 151 32.50 10.23 -9.51
CA VAL A 151 33.41 9.98 -8.39
C VAL A 151 34.16 8.67 -8.64
N TYR A 152 33.44 7.62 -8.98
CA TYR A 152 34.00 6.31 -9.31
C TYR A 152 34.89 6.35 -10.54
N ALA A 153 34.54 7.11 -11.58
CA ALA A 153 35.40 7.32 -12.74
C ALA A 153 36.75 7.94 -12.36
N ARG A 154 36.75 8.99 -11.52
CA ARG A 154 37.99 9.63 -11.05
C ARG A 154 38.82 8.71 -10.15
N LEU A 155 38.17 7.95 -9.27
CA LEU A 155 38.85 6.97 -8.42
C LEU A 155 39.52 5.88 -9.26
N TYR A 156 38.82 5.40 -10.29
CA TYR A 156 39.35 4.43 -11.24
C TYR A 156 40.57 4.97 -11.98
N ASP A 157 40.48 6.15 -12.59
CA ASP A 157 41.62 6.74 -13.32
C ASP A 157 42.82 6.97 -12.42
N THR A 158 42.59 7.42 -11.18
CA THR A 158 43.65 7.66 -10.19
C THR A 158 44.30 6.33 -9.76
N ALA A 159 43.50 5.31 -9.45
CA ALA A 159 44.00 3.99 -9.09
C ALA A 159 44.75 3.33 -10.27
N LEU A 160 44.25 3.52 -11.49
CA LEU A 160 44.91 3.03 -12.70
C LEU A 160 46.28 3.68 -12.86
N GLY A 161 46.39 5.00 -12.69
CA GLY A 161 47.65 5.73 -12.74
C GLY A 161 48.67 5.22 -11.71
N TYR A 162 48.26 5.07 -10.44
CA TYR A 162 49.16 4.59 -9.38
C TYR A 162 49.60 3.15 -9.58
N SER A 163 48.70 2.29 -10.08
CA SER A 163 49.00 0.88 -10.31
C SER A 163 49.96 0.63 -11.49
N LEU A 164 50.30 1.65 -12.29
CA LEU A 164 51.34 1.56 -13.32
C LEU A 164 52.76 1.79 -12.77
N VAL A 165 52.89 2.35 -11.55
CA VAL A 165 54.17 2.78 -10.99
C VAL A 165 54.42 2.07 -9.65
N LYS A 166 55.50 1.28 -9.57
CA LYS A 166 55.77 0.44 -8.39
C LYS A 166 55.90 1.23 -7.08
N SER A 167 56.49 2.44 -7.15
CA SER A 167 56.69 3.29 -5.98
C SER A 167 55.40 3.91 -5.44
N LEU A 168 54.32 3.91 -6.22
CA LEU A 168 53.02 4.49 -5.84
C LEU A 168 52.04 3.44 -5.28
N GLY A 169 52.54 2.25 -4.91
CA GLY A 169 51.72 1.17 -4.36
C GLY A 169 51.02 1.56 -3.05
N ALA A 170 51.66 2.37 -2.20
CA ALA A 170 51.04 2.84 -0.96
C ALA A 170 49.88 3.82 -1.23
N GLU A 171 50.02 4.69 -2.22
CA GLU A 171 48.95 5.60 -2.67
C GLU A 171 47.79 4.83 -3.30
N LEU A 172 48.07 3.75 -4.05
CA LEU A 172 47.04 2.86 -4.58
C LEU A 172 46.18 2.24 -3.47
N GLU A 173 46.81 1.68 -2.44
CA GLU A 173 46.08 1.09 -1.31
C GLU A 173 45.27 2.14 -0.53
N ARG A 174 45.75 3.39 -0.43
CA ARG A 174 44.94 4.50 0.11
C ARG A 174 43.71 4.81 -0.73
N VAL A 175 43.83 4.77 -2.06
CA VAL A 175 42.69 4.99 -2.96
C VAL A 175 41.69 3.85 -2.83
N LYS A 176 42.16 2.60 -2.79
CA LYS A 176 41.30 1.43 -2.54
C LYS A 176 40.59 1.50 -1.20
N GLY A 177 41.27 1.93 -0.13
CA GLY A 177 40.63 2.12 1.18
C GLY A 177 39.54 3.19 1.15
N LYS A 178 39.74 4.30 0.43
CA LYS A 178 38.70 5.33 0.25
C LYS A 178 37.52 4.82 -0.57
N GLU A 179 37.81 4.07 -1.63
CA GLU A 179 36.78 3.46 -2.48
C GLU A 179 35.95 2.45 -1.68
N GLN A 180 36.58 1.63 -0.85
CA GLN A 180 35.87 0.65 -0.02
C GLN A 180 34.85 1.32 0.93
N LEU A 181 35.22 2.44 1.55
CA LEU A 181 34.29 3.21 2.40
C LEU A 181 33.09 3.74 1.60
N LEU A 182 33.33 4.27 0.39
CA LEU A 182 32.26 4.73 -0.49
C LEU A 182 31.38 3.57 -0.99
N ALA A 183 31.96 2.40 -1.23
CA ALA A 183 31.21 1.20 -1.63
C ALA A 183 30.30 0.71 -0.50
N GLU A 184 30.76 0.76 0.75
CA GLU A 184 29.94 0.45 1.93
C GLU A 184 28.79 1.45 2.09
N GLU A 185 29.05 2.74 1.89
CA GLU A 185 28.03 3.79 1.94
C GLU A 185 26.99 3.63 0.81
N ALA A 186 27.45 3.42 -0.43
CA ALA A 186 26.58 3.16 -1.59
C ALA A 186 25.71 1.92 -1.39
N ARG A 187 26.28 0.86 -0.80
CA ARG A 187 25.51 -0.33 -0.42
C ARG A 187 24.44 -0.02 0.62
N GLY A 188 24.76 0.81 1.62
CA GLY A 188 23.79 1.26 2.63
C GLY A 188 22.59 1.98 2.02
N TYR A 189 22.83 2.91 1.10
CA TYR A 189 21.76 3.60 0.36
C TYR A 189 20.97 2.65 -0.54
N TYR A 190 21.65 1.72 -1.23
CA TYR A 190 21.00 0.72 -2.07
C TYR A 190 20.05 -0.19 -1.28
N GLU A 191 20.51 -0.76 -0.17
CA GLU A 191 19.67 -1.65 0.66
C GLU A 191 18.49 -0.89 1.30
N ARG A 192 18.69 0.38 1.68
CA ARG A 192 17.60 1.24 2.15
C ARG A 192 16.55 1.45 1.05
N ALA A 193 16.98 1.85 -0.14
CA ALA A 193 16.08 2.06 -1.28
C ALA A 193 15.35 0.78 -1.68
N LYS A 194 16.04 -0.38 -1.60
CA LYS A 194 15.46 -1.69 -1.87
C LYS A 194 14.37 -2.05 -0.87
N GLY A 195 14.62 -1.86 0.43
CA GLY A 195 13.61 -2.09 1.46
C GLY A 195 12.36 -1.24 1.25
N ILE A 196 12.55 0.04 0.93
CA ILE A 196 11.45 0.97 0.66
C ILE A 196 10.67 0.57 -0.60
N ALA A 197 11.35 0.15 -1.67
CA ALA A 197 10.69 -0.30 -2.90
C ALA A 197 9.92 -1.63 -2.73
N GLN A 198 10.35 -2.49 -1.80
CA GLN A 198 9.64 -3.72 -1.43
C GLN A 198 8.39 -3.45 -0.59
N GLU A 199 8.40 -2.36 0.18
CA GLU A 199 7.24 -1.93 0.96
C GLU A 199 6.23 -1.18 0.09
N PHE A 200 6.71 -0.35 -0.83
CA PHE A 200 5.89 0.49 -1.70
C PHE A 200 6.12 0.17 -3.17
N ASP A 201 5.25 -0.68 -3.74
CA ASP A 201 5.31 -1.14 -5.12
C ASP A 201 5.37 0.01 -6.15
N GLU A 202 4.78 1.17 -5.82
CA GLU A 202 4.82 2.39 -6.65
C GLU A 202 6.24 2.85 -6.98
N LEU A 203 7.23 2.55 -6.12
CA LEU A 203 8.63 2.93 -6.30
C LEU A 203 9.45 1.90 -7.08
N SER A 204 8.91 0.70 -7.33
CA SER A 204 9.60 -0.39 -8.03
C SER A 204 10.21 0.03 -9.39
N PRO A 205 9.50 0.76 -10.28
CA PRO A 205 10.07 1.15 -11.56
C PRO A 205 11.27 2.10 -11.44
N ARG A 206 11.26 2.98 -10.42
CA ARG A 206 12.39 3.87 -10.13
C ARG A 206 13.55 3.08 -9.56
N PHE A 207 13.26 2.13 -8.66
CA PHE A 207 14.27 1.27 -8.06
C PHE A 207 15.03 0.44 -9.10
N SER A 208 14.36 -0.11 -10.12
CA SER A 208 15.05 -0.86 -11.18
C SER A 208 16.15 -0.04 -11.87
N ARG A 209 15.92 1.26 -12.11
CA ARG A 209 16.94 2.15 -12.67
C ARG A 209 18.11 2.37 -11.71
N MET A 210 17.81 2.54 -10.42
CA MET A 210 18.85 2.66 -9.38
C MET A 210 19.67 1.38 -9.25
N GLU A 211 19.05 0.21 -9.38
CA GLU A 211 19.72 -1.08 -9.33
C GLU A 211 20.73 -1.23 -10.47
N GLU A 212 20.37 -0.83 -11.70
CA GLU A 212 21.30 -0.81 -12.83
C GLU A 212 22.52 0.09 -12.56
N VAL A 213 22.29 1.29 -12.01
CA VAL A 213 23.36 2.24 -11.65
C VAL A 213 24.25 1.63 -10.56
N TYR A 214 23.67 1.06 -9.51
CA TYR A 214 24.42 0.43 -8.44
C TYR A 214 25.26 -0.76 -8.93
N ILE A 215 24.74 -1.59 -9.84
CA ILE A 215 25.51 -2.66 -10.47
C ILE A 215 26.70 -2.09 -11.26
N GLY A 216 26.51 -0.99 -11.99
CA GLY A 216 27.59 -0.29 -12.69
C GLY A 216 28.68 0.22 -11.75
N LEU A 217 28.28 0.86 -10.63
CA LEU A 217 29.20 1.33 -9.60
C LEU A 217 29.95 0.16 -8.95
N ARG A 218 29.26 -0.93 -8.63
CA ARG A 218 29.84 -2.14 -8.05
C ARG A 218 30.86 -2.79 -9.00
N ASN A 219 30.56 -2.87 -10.30
CA ASN A 219 31.52 -3.39 -11.28
C ASN A 219 32.78 -2.51 -11.34
N THR A 220 32.62 -1.19 -11.24
CA THR A 220 33.75 -0.24 -11.20
C THR A 220 34.54 -0.39 -9.90
N SER A 221 33.87 -0.56 -8.77
CA SER A 221 34.45 -0.88 -7.45
C SER A 221 35.34 -2.12 -7.53
N GLU A 222 34.78 -3.24 -8.02
CA GLU A 222 35.50 -4.51 -8.16
C GLU A 222 36.74 -4.36 -9.07
N ASN A 223 36.63 -3.58 -10.16
CA ASN A 223 37.76 -3.25 -11.01
C ASN A 223 38.84 -2.45 -10.27
N ILE A 224 38.48 -1.45 -9.46
CA ILE A 224 39.43 -0.65 -8.66
C ILE A 224 40.15 -1.54 -7.64
N GLN A 225 39.42 -2.40 -6.94
CA GLN A 225 39.98 -3.29 -5.92
C GLN A 225 40.93 -4.33 -6.53
N ALA A 226 40.60 -4.84 -7.72
CA ALA A 226 41.43 -5.77 -8.47
C ALA A 226 42.70 -5.14 -9.09
N LEU A 227 42.86 -3.81 -9.05
CA LEU A 227 44.06 -3.17 -9.57
C LEU A 227 45.26 -3.50 -8.69
N GLU A 228 46.16 -4.31 -9.22
CA GLU A 228 47.48 -4.54 -8.67
C GLU A 228 48.55 -3.83 -9.51
N TYR A 229 49.73 -3.64 -8.92
CA TYR A 229 50.87 -3.11 -9.67
C TYR A 229 51.17 -4.03 -10.87
N LYS A 230 51.02 -3.47 -12.08
CA LYS A 230 51.41 -4.12 -13.33
C LYS A 230 51.99 -3.06 -14.29
N PRO A 231 53.19 -3.26 -14.84
CA PRO A 231 53.72 -2.41 -15.90
C PRO A 231 52.74 -2.31 -17.08
N TRP A 232 52.62 -1.11 -17.67
CA TRP A 232 51.76 -0.84 -18.83
C TRP A 232 51.84 -1.91 -19.93
N ILE A 233 53.06 -2.35 -20.28
CA ILE A 233 53.30 -3.32 -21.35
C ILE A 233 52.63 -4.68 -21.06
N GLN A 234 52.62 -5.12 -19.78
CA GLN A 234 51.97 -6.36 -19.38
C GLN A 234 50.45 -6.21 -19.43
N ARG A 235 49.89 -5.04 -19.07
CA ARG A 235 48.45 -4.79 -19.20
C ARG A 235 47.97 -4.79 -20.65
N VAL A 236 48.73 -4.17 -21.56
CA VAL A 236 48.41 -4.20 -23.00
C VAL A 236 48.42 -5.63 -23.53
N LYS A 237 49.39 -6.45 -23.10
CA LYS A 237 49.45 -7.86 -23.45
C LYS A 237 48.25 -8.65 -22.91
N ASP A 238 47.87 -8.45 -21.65
CA ASP A 238 46.69 -9.08 -21.04
C ASP A 238 45.39 -8.67 -21.76
N TYR A 239 45.25 -7.38 -22.12
CA TYR A 239 44.10 -6.86 -22.86
C TYR A 239 44.01 -7.41 -24.29
N LEU A 240 45.16 -7.56 -24.98
CA LEU A 240 45.20 -8.20 -26.29
C LEU A 240 44.82 -9.68 -26.22
N TYR A 241 45.24 -10.39 -25.16
CA TYR A 241 44.83 -11.78 -24.96
C TYR A 241 43.35 -11.92 -24.62
N SER A 242 42.77 -11.02 -23.83
CA SER A 242 41.34 -11.04 -23.57
C SER A 242 40.54 -10.78 -24.85
N PHE A 243 40.99 -9.85 -25.70
CA PHE A 243 40.37 -9.59 -27.00
C PHE A 243 40.47 -10.80 -27.94
N ALA A 244 41.62 -11.47 -27.96
CA ALA A 244 41.79 -12.71 -28.72
C ALA A 244 40.90 -13.84 -28.20
N ALA A 245 40.70 -13.94 -26.89
CA ALA A 245 39.81 -14.93 -26.28
C ALA A 245 38.33 -14.67 -26.65
N VAL A 246 37.88 -13.41 -26.63
CA VAL A 246 36.53 -13.03 -27.07
C VAL A 246 36.33 -13.34 -28.56
N ALA A 247 37.32 -13.07 -29.40
CA ALA A 247 37.26 -13.41 -30.82
C ALA A 247 37.15 -14.92 -31.06
N LEU A 248 37.86 -15.75 -30.28
CA LEU A 248 37.75 -17.20 -30.35
C LEU A 248 36.34 -17.70 -29.94
N ILE A 249 35.76 -17.13 -28.89
CA ILE A 249 34.39 -17.48 -28.45
C ILE A 249 33.37 -17.12 -29.53
N LEU A 250 33.45 -15.93 -30.12
CA LEU A 250 32.57 -15.50 -31.22
C LEU A 250 32.72 -16.40 -32.46
N MET A 251 33.96 -16.80 -32.79
CA MET A 251 34.21 -17.73 -33.89
C MET A 251 33.58 -19.10 -33.61
N PHE A 252 33.60 -19.56 -32.36
CA PHE A 252 32.96 -20.81 -31.92
C PHE A 252 31.43 -20.73 -31.99
N LEU A 253 30.83 -19.61 -31.56
CA LEU A 253 29.39 -19.37 -31.66
C LEU A 253 28.91 -19.34 -33.12
N ASN A 254 29.66 -18.66 -34.00
CA ASN A 254 29.38 -18.65 -35.43
C ASN A 254 29.49 -20.06 -36.05
N MET A 255 30.49 -20.85 -35.62
CA MET A 255 30.64 -22.24 -36.07
C MET A 255 29.47 -23.12 -35.60
N LEU A 256 29.00 -22.95 -34.36
CA LEU A 256 27.84 -23.67 -33.83
C LEU A 256 26.55 -23.29 -34.57
N GLN A 257 26.32 -21.99 -34.83
CA GLN A 257 25.18 -21.55 -35.62
C GLN A 257 25.21 -22.11 -37.05
N ALA A 258 26.39 -22.12 -37.69
CA ALA A 258 26.58 -22.70 -39.02
C ALA A 258 26.27 -24.21 -39.03
N LYS A 259 26.77 -24.97 -38.04
CA LYS A 259 26.46 -26.39 -37.89
C LYS A 259 24.98 -26.65 -37.61
N TRP A 260 24.32 -25.78 -36.84
CA TRP A 260 22.89 -25.93 -36.55
C TRP A 260 22.03 -25.66 -37.78
N LYS A 261 22.38 -24.65 -38.59
CA LYS A 261 21.74 -24.41 -39.90
C LYS A 261 21.97 -25.57 -40.87
N ALA A 262 23.19 -26.09 -40.95
CA ALA A 262 23.50 -27.26 -41.77
C ALA A 262 22.73 -28.51 -41.31
N PHE A 263 22.58 -28.71 -40.00
CA PHE A 263 21.81 -29.82 -39.43
C PHE A 263 20.30 -29.69 -39.72
N LYS A 264 19.75 -28.47 -39.64
CA LYS A 264 18.35 -28.21 -40.05
C LYS A 264 18.14 -28.46 -41.54
N GLN A 265 19.05 -28.00 -42.39
CA GLN A 265 19.00 -28.27 -43.84
C GLN A 265 19.16 -29.76 -44.16
N ALA A 266 20.06 -30.47 -43.49
CA ALA A 266 20.22 -31.92 -43.64
C ALA A 266 18.95 -32.67 -43.20
N ARG A 267 18.29 -32.23 -42.12
CA ARG A 267 17.02 -32.80 -41.66
C ARG A 267 15.87 -32.54 -42.62
N GLU A 268 15.81 -31.35 -43.22
CA GLU A 268 14.83 -31.03 -44.27
C GLU A 268 15.07 -31.83 -45.55
N ASN A 269 16.32 -32.00 -45.97
CA ASN A 269 16.68 -32.83 -47.11
C ASN A 269 16.39 -34.32 -46.85
N ALA A 270 16.68 -34.82 -45.65
CA ALA A 270 16.33 -36.19 -45.24
C ALA A 270 14.81 -36.41 -45.21
N ARG A 271 14.02 -35.41 -44.77
CA ARG A 271 12.56 -35.46 -44.84
C ARG A 271 12.05 -35.45 -46.29
N LYS A 272 12.66 -34.65 -47.17
CA LYS A 272 12.33 -34.64 -48.61
C LYS A 272 12.68 -35.98 -49.27
N LEU A 273 13.82 -36.58 -48.94
CA LEU A 273 14.21 -37.92 -49.40
C LEU A 273 13.25 -38.99 -48.89
N ALA A 274 12.86 -38.96 -47.62
CA ALA A 274 11.88 -39.89 -47.06
C ALA A 274 10.49 -39.73 -47.72
N GLN A 275 10.09 -38.51 -48.10
CA GLN A 275 8.87 -38.26 -48.85
C GLN A 275 8.94 -38.72 -50.31
N MET A 276 10.13 -38.72 -50.93
CA MET A 276 10.33 -39.29 -52.27
C MET A 276 10.31 -40.82 -52.23
N MET A 277 10.97 -41.44 -51.24
CA MET A 277 10.94 -42.91 -51.08
C MET A 277 9.53 -43.45 -50.76
N ASN A 278 8.73 -42.72 -49.97
CA ASN A 278 7.34 -43.11 -49.69
C ASN A 278 6.38 -42.82 -50.87
N ARG A 279 6.82 -42.10 -51.90
CA ARG A 279 6.02 -41.91 -53.13
C ARG A 279 6.22 -43.05 -54.13
N ASP A 280 7.37 -43.71 -54.12
CA ASP A 280 7.67 -44.82 -55.03
C ASP A 280 7.01 -46.16 -54.63
N GLU A 281 6.45 -46.27 -53.42
CA GLU A 281 5.74 -47.49 -52.96
C GLU A 281 4.23 -47.53 -53.33
N ASN A 282 3.67 -46.48 -53.96
CA ASN A 282 2.23 -46.38 -54.25
C ASN A 282 1.86 -46.17 -55.73
N GLU A 283 2.75 -46.50 -56.67
CA GLU A 283 2.41 -46.61 -58.10
C GLU A 283 2.58 -48.07 -58.58
N TYR A 284 1.61 -48.92 -58.23
CA TYR A 284 1.26 -50.05 -59.08
C TYR A 284 0.26 -49.56 -60.13
N PRO A 285 0.56 -49.61 -61.45
CA PRO A 285 -0.44 -49.31 -62.46
C PRO A 285 -1.43 -50.48 -62.52
N THR A 286 -2.69 -50.24 -62.14
CA THR A 286 -3.80 -51.15 -62.48
C THR A 286 -4.08 -51.07 -63.98
N ILE A 287 -3.92 -52.20 -64.67
CA ILE A 287 -4.51 -52.48 -66.00
C ILE A 287 -5.89 -53.09 -65.77
#